data_AF-W0AGS9-F1
#
_entry.id   AF-W0AGS9-F1
#
_cell.length_a   1.000
_cell.length_b   1.000
_cell.length_c   1.000
_cell.angle_alpha   90.00
_cell.angle_beta   90.00
_cell.angle_gamma   90.00
#
_symmetry.space_group_name_H-M   'P 1'
#
loop_
_entity.id
_entity.type
_entity.pdbx_description
1 polymer ?
#
loop_
_entity_poly.entity_id
_entity_poly.type
_entity_poly.pdbx_seq_one_letter_code
_entity_poly.pdbx_strand_id
1 'polypeptide(L)'
;MNPFTPALCPRLVIKVGSSLLVDPSGTLRRDWLASLVADIAERHAAGQRIIVVSSGAIALGARRLGLPKGGRASLEDAQAAAATGQIALSGCWAELLHGHGLTAAQMLVTLDDLEDRRRYLNATATLDRLLTLGVVPVINENDSVATTEIRFGDNDRLAARVGQAAHAQGVILLSDVDGLYDRDPTVHADATRIERVDRIDRQIVAMGGSGTSSGMGSGGMASKLEAARIATGAGAALAIVSGKHERPLARFATGGCGTVFTAAMKPRARKSWIAGRLTVRGQIAVDAGAANALAGGKSLLAAGATTVAGRFARGDLIEIVDHQGQAIARGLAEYDSEDAARIVGKRRDAIEAILGYAPRTALVHRDHMALL
;
A
#
# COMPACT_ATOMS: atom_id res chain seq x y z
N MET A 1 14.52 -12.75 15.18
CA MET A 1 13.73 -13.54 14.21
C MET A 1 13.24 -12.59 13.12
N ASN A 2 13.40 -12.94 11.84
CA ASN A 2 13.01 -12.07 10.72
C ASN A 2 11.47 -12.03 10.59
N PRO A 3 10.80 -10.87 10.78
CA PRO A 3 9.33 -10.79 10.75
C PRO A 3 8.76 -10.88 9.33
N PHE A 4 9.58 -10.87 8.28
CA PHE A 4 9.17 -10.85 6.88
C PHE A 4 9.17 -12.24 6.21
N THR A 5 9.19 -13.32 7.00
CA THR A 5 9.02 -14.69 6.49
C THR A 5 7.59 -14.91 6.00
N PRO A 6 7.35 -15.81 5.01
CA PRO A 6 5.99 -16.11 4.53
C PRO A 6 4.98 -16.44 5.63
N ALA A 7 5.41 -17.16 6.67
CA ALA A 7 4.55 -17.55 7.79
C ALA A 7 4.13 -16.38 8.69
N LEU A 8 5.05 -15.44 8.97
CA LEU A 8 4.79 -14.29 9.86
C LEU A 8 4.26 -13.07 9.11
N CYS A 9 4.54 -12.99 7.81
CA CYS A 9 4.15 -11.90 6.94
C CYS A 9 3.46 -12.45 5.67
N PRO A 10 2.21 -12.94 5.77
CA PRO A 10 1.48 -13.49 4.63
C PRO A 10 1.30 -12.50 3.46
N ARG A 11 1.22 -11.20 3.74
CA ARG A 11 1.17 -10.13 2.73
C ARG A 11 2.35 -9.18 2.91
N LEU A 12 3.15 -9.02 1.87
CA LEU A 12 4.38 -8.23 1.87
C LEU A 12 4.38 -7.22 0.72
N VAL A 13 4.64 -5.96 1.04
CA VAL A 13 4.94 -4.92 0.04
C VAL A 13 6.45 -4.81 -0.13
N ILE A 14 6.92 -4.80 -1.36
CA ILE A 14 8.33 -4.58 -1.72
C ILE A 14 8.40 -3.30 -2.54
N LYS A 15 9.07 -2.30 -2.01
CA LYS A 15 9.35 -1.07 -2.74
C LYS A 15 10.72 -1.15 -3.39
N VAL A 16 10.79 -0.77 -4.65
CA VAL A 16 12.02 -0.72 -5.42
C VAL A 16 12.30 0.72 -5.87
N GLY A 17 13.42 1.29 -5.41
CA GLY A 17 13.83 2.64 -5.79
C GLY A 17 14.37 2.75 -7.22
N SER A 18 14.25 3.94 -7.82
CA SER A 18 14.70 4.21 -9.19
C SER A 18 16.18 3.90 -9.42
N SER A 19 17.04 4.19 -8.44
CA SER A 19 18.49 3.95 -8.52
C SER A 19 18.88 2.47 -8.55
N LEU A 20 17.97 1.58 -8.14
CA LEU A 20 18.17 0.14 -8.23
C LEU A 20 17.75 -0.41 -9.59
N LEU A 21 16.71 0.18 -10.19
CA LEU A 21 16.12 -0.26 -11.45
C LEU A 21 16.79 0.34 -12.68
N VAL A 22 17.21 1.60 -12.60
CA VAL A 22 17.74 2.34 -13.74
C VAL A 22 19.16 2.77 -13.42
N ASP A 23 20.10 2.41 -14.29
CA ASP A 23 21.50 2.81 -14.14
C ASP A 23 21.71 4.29 -14.52
N PRO A 24 22.91 4.86 -14.25
CA PRO A 24 23.20 6.26 -14.62
C PRO A 24 23.10 6.56 -16.13
N SER A 25 23.14 5.54 -17.01
CA SER A 25 22.95 5.70 -18.45
C SER A 25 21.47 5.82 -18.86
N GLY A 26 20.55 5.62 -17.91
CA GLY A 26 19.10 5.59 -18.16
C GLY A 26 18.61 4.22 -18.66
N THR A 27 19.43 3.18 -18.53
CA THR A 27 19.09 1.81 -18.97
C THR A 27 18.54 1.01 -17.79
N LEU A 28 17.54 0.19 -18.05
CA LEU A 28 16.97 -0.70 -17.05
C LEU A 28 17.98 -1.82 -16.71
N ARG A 29 18.27 -2.00 -15.42
CA ARG A 29 19.10 -3.07 -14.87
C ARG A 29 18.32 -4.40 -14.86
N ARG A 30 18.10 -4.95 -16.05
CA ARG A 30 17.22 -6.12 -16.27
C ARG A 30 17.68 -7.35 -15.48
N ASP A 31 18.99 -7.64 -15.43
CA ASP A 31 19.50 -8.83 -14.73
C ASP A 31 19.29 -8.74 -13.22
N TRP A 32 19.51 -7.54 -12.66
CA TRP A 32 19.20 -7.29 -11.25
C TRP A 32 17.71 -7.45 -10.97
N LEU A 33 16.84 -6.90 -11.83
CA LEU A 33 15.40 -7.05 -11.71
C LEU A 33 14.96 -8.52 -11.83
N ALA A 34 15.55 -9.29 -12.73
CA ALA A 34 15.31 -10.73 -12.85
C ALA A 34 15.68 -11.48 -11.56
N SER A 35 16.80 -11.11 -10.92
CA SER A 35 17.19 -11.68 -9.62
C SER A 35 16.16 -11.38 -8.52
N LEU A 36 15.59 -10.17 -8.49
CA LEU A 36 14.53 -9.82 -7.55
C LEU A 36 13.24 -10.59 -7.86
N VAL A 37 12.88 -10.74 -9.14
CA VAL A 37 11.70 -11.51 -9.54
C VAL A 37 11.84 -12.99 -9.14
N ALA A 38 13.04 -13.57 -9.19
CA ALA A 38 13.29 -14.92 -8.69
C ALA A 38 13.01 -15.02 -7.17
N ASP A 39 13.43 -14.04 -6.36
CA ASP A 39 13.07 -13.98 -4.94
C ASP A 39 11.55 -13.87 -4.72
N ILE A 40 10.87 -13.05 -5.53
CA ILE A 40 9.41 -12.89 -5.47
C ILE A 40 8.72 -14.22 -5.79
N ALA A 41 9.19 -14.95 -6.81
CA ALA A 41 8.65 -16.23 -7.21
C ALA A 41 8.79 -17.30 -6.12
N GLU A 42 9.95 -17.38 -5.48
CA GLU A 42 10.17 -18.32 -4.37
C GLU A 42 9.26 -18.02 -3.17
N ARG A 43 9.08 -16.73 -2.84
CA ARG A 43 8.17 -16.30 -1.77
C ARG A 43 6.71 -16.56 -2.10
N HIS A 44 6.32 -16.33 -3.36
CA HIS A 44 4.97 -16.60 -3.85
C HIS A 44 4.66 -18.10 -3.80
N ALA A 45 5.59 -18.94 -4.25
CA ALA A 45 5.48 -20.40 -4.14
C ALA A 45 5.37 -20.88 -2.68
N ALA A 46 5.99 -20.17 -1.74
CA ALA A 46 5.86 -20.40 -0.30
C ALA A 46 4.54 -19.84 0.31
N GLY A 47 3.61 -19.36 -0.52
CA GLY A 47 2.29 -18.85 -0.10
C GLY A 47 2.25 -17.37 0.31
N GLN A 48 3.36 -16.64 0.17
CA GLN A 48 3.41 -15.21 0.48
C GLN A 48 2.79 -14.39 -0.67
N ARG A 49 1.86 -13.51 -0.36
CA ARG A 49 1.24 -12.60 -1.35
C ARG A 49 2.07 -11.33 -1.45
N ILE A 50 2.66 -11.11 -2.62
CA ILE A 50 3.61 -10.03 -2.86
C ILE A 50 2.94 -8.89 -3.62
N ILE A 51 3.20 -7.66 -3.18
CA ILE A 51 2.89 -6.42 -3.90
C ILE A 51 4.20 -5.70 -4.18
N VAL A 52 4.39 -5.23 -5.41
CA VAL A 52 5.55 -4.44 -5.80
C VAL A 52 5.15 -2.98 -5.91
N VAL A 53 5.94 -2.08 -5.35
CA VAL A 53 5.88 -0.65 -5.58
C VAL A 53 7.16 -0.23 -6.29
N SER A 54 7.06 0.02 -7.59
CA SER A 54 8.22 0.22 -8.46
C SER A 54 8.37 1.70 -8.81
N SER A 55 9.55 2.27 -8.62
CA SER A 55 9.91 3.56 -9.20
C SER A 55 10.61 3.38 -10.57
N GLY A 56 11.14 4.46 -11.15
CA GLY A 56 12.04 4.40 -12.31
C GLY A 56 11.42 4.79 -13.66
N ALA A 57 10.10 4.95 -13.75
CA ALA A 57 9.40 5.32 -14.99
C ALA A 57 9.97 6.60 -15.62
N ILE A 58 10.08 7.69 -14.85
CA ILE A 58 10.61 8.98 -15.34
C ILE A 58 12.03 8.83 -15.88
N ALA A 59 12.94 8.18 -15.14
CA ALA A 59 14.33 8.04 -15.56
C ALA A 59 14.45 7.25 -16.88
N LEU A 60 13.67 6.18 -17.01
CA LEU A 60 13.63 5.35 -18.21
C LEU A 60 13.02 6.09 -19.41
N GLY A 61 11.91 6.82 -19.19
CA GLY A 61 11.24 7.56 -20.26
C GLY A 61 12.03 8.78 -20.70
N ALA A 62 12.67 9.50 -19.78
CA ALA A 62 13.53 10.63 -20.09
C ALA A 62 14.64 10.25 -21.07
N ARG A 63 15.27 9.09 -20.84
CA ARG A 63 16.32 8.58 -21.73
C ARG A 63 15.77 8.27 -23.12
N ARG A 64 14.59 7.65 -23.21
CA ARG A 64 13.92 7.32 -24.47
C ARG A 64 13.51 8.55 -25.27
N LEU A 65 13.10 9.61 -24.57
CA LEU A 65 12.67 10.88 -25.18
C LEU A 65 13.82 11.86 -25.41
N GLY A 66 15.04 11.56 -24.95
CA GLY A 66 16.17 12.48 -25.03
C GLY A 66 16.03 13.74 -24.17
N LEU A 67 15.23 13.68 -23.10
CA LEU A 67 14.94 14.84 -22.25
C LEU A 67 16.11 15.17 -21.31
N PRO A 68 16.44 16.46 -21.11
CA PRO A 68 17.53 16.88 -20.24
C PRO A 68 17.22 16.62 -18.75
N LYS A 69 18.25 16.66 -17.91
CA LYS A 69 18.13 16.51 -16.43
C LYS A 69 17.37 15.25 -15.99
N GLY A 70 17.43 14.18 -16.77
CA GLY A 70 16.71 12.94 -16.48
C GLY A 70 15.18 13.11 -16.50
N GLY A 71 14.68 14.00 -17.35
CA GLY A 71 13.25 14.26 -17.55
C GLY A 71 12.62 15.11 -16.46
N ARG A 72 13.42 15.78 -15.62
CA ARG A 72 12.91 16.67 -14.54
C ARG A 72 13.28 18.13 -14.77
N ALA A 73 13.42 18.52 -16.04
CA ALA A 73 13.67 19.92 -16.39
C ALA A 73 12.41 20.79 -16.18
N SER A 74 11.22 20.24 -16.41
CA SER A 74 9.93 20.81 -16.05
C SER A 74 8.96 19.73 -15.56
N LEU A 75 7.76 20.13 -15.12
CA LEU A 75 6.70 19.19 -14.76
C LEU A 75 6.22 18.40 -15.99
N GLU A 76 6.05 19.08 -17.12
CA GLU A 76 5.60 18.51 -18.38
C GLU A 76 6.61 17.46 -18.89
N ASP A 77 7.90 17.76 -18.82
CA ASP A 77 8.97 16.80 -19.13
C ASP A 77 8.86 15.55 -18.25
N ALA A 78 8.61 15.73 -16.95
CA ALA A 78 8.53 14.63 -16.00
C ALA A 78 7.27 13.78 -16.21
N GLN A 79 6.13 14.40 -16.51
CA GLN A 79 4.89 13.71 -16.85
C GLN A 79 5.01 12.94 -18.18
N ALA A 80 5.62 13.54 -19.21
CA ALA A 80 5.86 12.89 -20.50
C ALA A 80 6.85 11.72 -20.38
N ALA A 81 7.93 11.92 -19.61
CA ALA A 81 8.88 10.88 -19.28
C ALA A 81 8.23 9.74 -18.47
N ALA A 82 7.40 10.06 -17.47
CA ALA A 82 6.66 9.05 -16.71
C ALA A 82 5.75 8.22 -17.62
N ALA A 83 4.93 8.87 -18.45
CA ALA A 83 4.01 8.19 -19.36
C ALA A 83 4.75 7.22 -20.30
N THR A 84 5.87 7.69 -20.87
CA THR A 84 6.68 6.90 -21.81
C THR A 84 7.40 5.75 -21.11
N GLY A 85 8.05 6.02 -19.98
CA GLY A 85 8.84 5.02 -19.27
C GLY A 85 8.00 4.00 -18.52
N GLN A 86 6.78 4.35 -18.12
CA GLN A 86 5.88 3.42 -17.43
C GLN A 86 5.50 2.23 -18.31
N ILE A 87 5.29 2.42 -19.61
CA ILE A 87 5.03 1.32 -20.56
C ILE A 87 6.19 0.32 -20.55
N ALA A 88 7.41 0.83 -20.67
CA ALA A 88 8.62 0.03 -20.71
C ALA A 88 8.87 -0.73 -19.41
N LEU A 89 8.72 -0.04 -18.28
CA LEU A 89 8.91 -0.61 -16.95
C LEU A 89 7.88 -1.72 -16.68
N SER A 90 6.61 -1.47 -17.01
CA SER A 90 5.52 -2.44 -16.83
C SER A 90 5.71 -3.66 -17.72
N GLY A 91 6.14 -3.45 -18.97
CA GLY A 91 6.47 -4.54 -19.90
C GLY A 91 7.56 -5.46 -19.35
N CYS A 92 8.65 -4.89 -18.82
CA CYS A 92 9.74 -5.71 -18.26
C CYS A 92 9.30 -6.47 -16.99
N TRP A 93 8.55 -5.83 -16.08
CA TRP A 93 7.99 -6.52 -14.92
C TRP A 93 7.08 -7.68 -15.34
N ALA A 94 6.18 -7.45 -16.29
CA ALA A 94 5.26 -8.47 -16.78
C ALA A 94 5.99 -9.63 -17.45
N GLU A 95 6.99 -9.36 -18.29
CA GLU A 95 7.81 -10.37 -18.96
C GLU A 95 8.56 -11.26 -17.94
N LEU A 96 9.26 -10.64 -16.99
CA LEU A 96 10.05 -11.38 -16.02
C LEU A 96 9.19 -12.18 -15.05
N LEU A 97 8.08 -11.62 -14.57
CA LEU A 97 7.11 -12.34 -13.72
C LEU A 97 6.49 -13.52 -14.49
N HIS A 98 6.13 -13.31 -15.76
CA HIS A 98 5.57 -14.36 -16.61
C HIS A 98 6.55 -15.52 -16.82
N GLY A 99 7.85 -15.24 -16.92
CA GLY A 99 8.91 -16.27 -16.97
C GLY A 99 8.91 -17.22 -15.76
N HIS A 100 8.32 -16.83 -14.64
CA HIS A 100 8.12 -17.65 -13.44
C HIS A 100 6.67 -18.14 -13.26
N GLY A 101 5.82 -18.02 -14.28
CA GLY A 101 4.41 -18.40 -14.20
C GLY A 101 3.54 -17.45 -13.37
N LEU A 102 4.03 -16.25 -13.06
CA LEU A 102 3.31 -15.26 -12.29
C LEU A 102 2.66 -14.21 -13.20
N THR A 103 1.40 -13.90 -12.94
CA THR A 103 0.71 -12.80 -13.63
C THR A 103 1.02 -11.48 -12.91
N ALA A 104 1.43 -10.47 -13.67
CA ALA A 104 1.54 -9.09 -13.19
C ALA A 104 0.22 -8.34 -13.43
N ALA A 105 -0.15 -7.43 -12.54
CA ALA A 105 -1.20 -6.44 -12.79
C ALA A 105 -0.71 -5.04 -12.48
N GLN A 106 -0.83 -4.14 -13.45
CA GLN A 106 -0.50 -2.73 -13.24
C GLN A 106 -1.59 -2.04 -12.43
N MET A 107 -1.18 -1.22 -11.46
CA MET A 107 -2.06 -0.24 -10.83
C MET A 107 -1.31 1.08 -10.70
N LEU A 108 -1.92 2.16 -11.20
CA LEU A 108 -1.40 3.51 -11.04
C LEU A 108 -2.30 4.25 -10.06
N VAL A 109 -1.69 4.86 -9.05
CA VAL A 109 -2.40 5.61 -8.00
C VAL A 109 -1.62 6.85 -7.66
N THR A 110 -2.30 7.88 -7.17
CA THR A 110 -1.68 9.01 -6.51
C THR A 110 -1.75 8.83 -4.99
N LEU A 111 -0.90 9.53 -4.23
CA LEU A 111 -1.07 9.63 -2.78
C LEU A 111 -2.48 10.13 -2.40
N ASP A 112 -3.04 11.08 -3.15
CA ASP A 112 -4.40 11.62 -2.93
C ASP A 112 -5.50 10.56 -3.11
N ASP A 113 -5.28 9.54 -3.95
CA ASP A 113 -6.20 8.41 -4.10
C ASP A 113 -6.22 7.53 -2.84
N LEU A 114 -5.13 7.50 -2.08
CA LEU A 114 -5.00 6.72 -0.85
C LEU A 114 -5.33 7.53 0.41
N GLU A 115 -5.48 8.85 0.30
CA GLU A 115 -5.92 9.74 1.39
C GLU A 115 -7.41 10.10 1.28
N ASP A 116 -7.99 10.11 0.07
CA ASP A 116 -9.43 10.20 -0.11
C ASP A 116 -10.13 8.88 0.23
N ARG A 117 -11.18 8.95 1.06
CA ARG A 117 -11.85 7.76 1.59
C ARG A 117 -12.52 6.92 0.51
N ARG A 118 -13.15 7.52 -0.50
CA ARG A 118 -13.86 6.78 -1.55
C ARG A 118 -12.88 6.11 -2.50
N ARG A 119 -11.83 6.82 -2.90
CA ARG A 119 -10.77 6.29 -3.78
C ARG A 119 -9.95 5.23 -3.07
N TYR A 120 -9.68 5.40 -1.78
CA TYR A 120 -9.02 4.40 -0.94
C TYR A 120 -9.79 3.08 -0.89
N LEU A 121 -11.12 3.12 -0.74
CA LEU A 121 -11.98 1.93 -0.79
C LEU A 121 -11.90 1.20 -2.14
N ASN A 122 -11.85 1.95 -3.25
CA ASN A 122 -11.67 1.38 -4.58
C ASN A 122 -10.31 0.69 -4.73
N ALA A 123 -9.22 1.38 -4.36
CA ALA A 123 -7.87 0.83 -4.45
C ALA A 123 -7.73 -0.45 -3.61
N THR A 124 -8.27 -0.43 -2.38
CA THR A 124 -8.28 -1.59 -1.48
C THR A 124 -9.03 -2.78 -2.06
N ALA A 125 -10.24 -2.57 -2.60
CA ALA A 125 -11.04 -3.63 -3.19
C ALA A 125 -10.35 -4.27 -4.41
N THR A 126 -9.74 -3.45 -5.27
CA THR A 126 -8.97 -3.93 -6.43
C THR A 126 -7.76 -4.75 -5.98
N LEU A 127 -6.97 -4.23 -5.04
CA LEU A 127 -5.82 -4.92 -4.46
C LEU A 127 -6.21 -6.29 -3.87
N ASP A 128 -7.23 -6.34 -3.01
CA ASP A 128 -7.69 -7.59 -2.40
C ASP A 128 -8.14 -8.61 -3.46
N ARG A 129 -8.79 -8.15 -4.53
CA ARG A 129 -9.20 -9.04 -5.62
C ARG A 129 -8.00 -9.61 -6.37
N LEU A 130 -7.03 -8.77 -6.74
CA LEU A 130 -5.80 -9.20 -7.43
C LEU A 130 -5.04 -10.23 -6.58
N LEU A 131 -4.86 -9.96 -5.28
CA LEU A 131 -4.16 -10.87 -4.37
C LEU A 131 -4.91 -12.21 -4.19
N THR A 132 -6.25 -12.20 -4.24
CA THR A 132 -7.06 -13.42 -4.17
C THR A 132 -6.94 -14.27 -5.44
N LEU A 133 -6.70 -13.62 -6.59
CA LEU A 133 -6.44 -14.29 -7.86
C LEU A 133 -5.00 -14.80 -8.00
N GLY A 134 -4.14 -14.59 -6.99
CA GLY A 134 -2.73 -15.00 -7.02
C GLY A 134 -1.84 -14.11 -7.89
N VAL A 135 -2.36 -12.98 -8.37
CA VAL A 135 -1.64 -12.00 -9.18
C VAL A 135 -0.66 -11.21 -8.31
N VAL A 136 0.48 -10.78 -8.90
CA VAL A 136 1.43 -9.84 -8.28
C VAL A 136 1.11 -8.42 -8.76
N PRO A 137 0.52 -7.55 -7.93
CA PRO A 137 0.29 -6.16 -8.31
C PRO A 137 1.64 -5.42 -8.40
N VAL A 138 1.85 -4.71 -9.51
CA VAL A 138 2.99 -3.82 -9.73
C VAL A 138 2.45 -2.39 -9.78
N ILE A 139 2.72 -1.66 -8.70
CA ILE A 139 2.15 -0.36 -8.41
C ILE A 139 3.20 0.72 -8.63
N ASN A 140 2.80 1.84 -9.22
CA ASN A 140 3.60 3.06 -9.25
C ASN A 140 2.70 4.27 -9.05
N GLU A 141 3.30 5.41 -8.73
CA GLU A 141 2.64 6.71 -8.73
C GLU A 141 2.09 7.00 -10.14
N ASN A 142 0.89 7.56 -10.24
CA ASN A 142 0.34 8.05 -11.52
C ASN A 142 0.92 9.43 -11.87
N ASP A 143 2.25 9.46 -12.05
CA ASP A 143 3.02 10.68 -12.29
C ASP A 143 2.49 11.51 -13.47
N SER A 144 1.88 10.88 -14.49
CA SER A 144 1.35 11.55 -15.69
C SER A 144 0.15 12.46 -15.44
N VAL A 145 -0.54 12.31 -14.32
CA VAL A 145 -1.70 13.14 -13.94
C VAL A 145 -1.55 13.77 -12.55
N ALA A 146 -0.43 13.49 -11.87
CA ALA A 146 -0.12 14.11 -10.59
C ALA A 146 0.20 15.60 -10.81
N THR A 147 -0.47 16.46 -10.03
CA THR A 147 -0.36 17.92 -10.12
C THR A 147 0.61 18.51 -9.10
N THR A 148 0.97 17.74 -8.06
CA THR A 148 2.02 18.10 -7.12
C THR A 148 3.40 17.94 -7.76
N GLU A 149 4.35 18.80 -7.40
CA GLU A 149 5.75 18.64 -7.80
C GLU A 149 6.19 17.18 -7.60
N ILE A 150 6.60 16.52 -8.68
CA ILE A 150 7.05 15.14 -8.65
C ILE A 150 8.28 15.06 -7.75
N ARG A 151 8.09 14.58 -6.53
CA ARG A 151 9.10 14.57 -5.48
C ARG A 151 9.76 13.20 -5.43
N PHE A 152 11.08 13.19 -5.24
CA PHE A 152 11.80 11.97 -4.95
C PHE A 152 11.29 11.38 -3.63
N GLY A 153 11.34 10.06 -3.46
CA GLY A 153 10.95 9.45 -2.17
C GLY A 153 9.46 9.31 -1.91
N ASP A 154 8.57 9.83 -2.77
CA ASP A 154 7.11 9.64 -2.63
C ASP A 154 6.73 8.16 -2.68
N ASN A 155 7.44 7.38 -3.50
CA ASN A 155 7.21 5.93 -3.56
C ASN A 155 7.52 5.18 -2.25
N ASP A 156 8.33 5.74 -1.32
CA ASP A 156 8.50 5.16 0.03
C ASP A 156 7.19 5.29 0.84
N ARG A 157 6.58 6.49 0.80
CA ARG A 157 5.28 6.76 1.43
C ARG A 157 4.16 5.98 0.74
N LEU A 158 4.17 5.94 -0.59
CA LEU A 158 3.23 5.16 -1.38
C LEU A 158 3.28 3.69 -0.97
N ALA A 159 4.47 3.11 -0.80
CA ALA A 159 4.60 1.73 -0.35
C ALA A 159 4.01 1.47 1.04
N ALA A 160 4.20 2.40 1.98
CA ALA A 160 3.58 2.30 3.29
C ALA A 160 2.04 2.43 3.22
N ARG A 161 1.51 3.34 2.38
CA ARG A 161 0.06 3.51 2.17
C ARG A 161 -0.57 2.34 1.44
N VAL A 162 0.10 1.78 0.45
CA VAL A 162 -0.28 0.53 -0.23
C VAL A 162 -0.27 -0.62 0.77
N GLY A 163 0.73 -0.71 1.66
CA GLY A 163 0.75 -1.70 2.73
C GLY A 163 -0.45 -1.56 3.67
N GLN A 164 -0.82 -0.33 4.02
CA GLN A 164 -2.02 -0.04 4.79
C GLN A 164 -3.32 -0.46 4.05
N ALA A 165 -3.44 -0.15 2.75
CA ALA A 165 -4.58 -0.51 1.92
C ALA A 165 -4.70 -2.04 1.76
N ALA A 166 -3.60 -2.73 1.51
CA ALA A 166 -3.56 -4.17 1.32
C ALA A 166 -3.58 -4.98 2.62
N HIS A 167 -3.63 -4.32 3.79
CA HIS A 167 -3.49 -4.98 5.09
C HIS A 167 -2.24 -5.87 5.18
N ALA A 168 -1.12 -5.35 4.68
CA ALA A 168 0.16 -6.03 4.70
C ALA A 168 0.71 -6.13 6.13
N GLN A 169 1.39 -7.24 6.42
CA GLN A 169 2.10 -7.41 7.71
C GLN A 169 3.52 -6.81 7.64
N GLY A 170 4.03 -6.58 6.43
CA GLY A 170 5.38 -6.10 6.21
C GLY A 170 5.50 -5.22 4.98
N VAL A 171 6.40 -4.25 5.08
CA VAL A 171 6.90 -3.44 3.96
C VAL A 171 8.43 -3.54 3.95
N ILE A 172 9.03 -3.89 2.81
CA ILE A 172 10.48 -3.83 2.62
C ILE A 172 10.78 -2.71 1.63
N LEU A 173 11.57 -1.74 2.06
CA LEU A 173 12.13 -0.69 1.21
C LEU A 173 13.52 -1.14 0.75
N LEU A 174 13.62 -1.59 -0.50
CA LEU A 174 14.90 -1.83 -1.14
C LEU A 174 15.52 -0.48 -1.55
N SER A 175 16.68 -0.16 -0.98
CA SER A 175 17.40 1.10 -1.20
C SER A 175 18.86 0.89 -1.59
N ASP A 176 19.47 1.97 -2.04
CA ASP A 176 20.92 2.16 -2.14
C ASP A 176 21.65 2.24 -0.78
N VAL A 177 20.94 2.57 0.30
CA VAL A 177 21.42 2.47 1.69
C VAL A 177 21.03 1.14 2.30
N ASP A 178 21.84 0.66 3.25
CA ASP A 178 21.64 -0.63 3.92
C ASP A 178 20.97 -0.52 5.30
N GLY A 179 20.50 0.67 5.69
CA GLY A 179 19.76 0.89 6.93
C GLY A 179 19.77 2.35 7.39
N LEU A 180 19.19 2.58 8.56
CA LEU A 180 19.34 3.79 9.37
C LEU A 180 20.63 3.68 10.18
N TYR A 181 21.37 4.78 10.27
CA TYR A 181 22.57 4.91 11.09
C TYR A 181 22.31 5.90 12.22
N ASP A 182 23.06 5.79 13.31
CA ASP A 182 23.01 6.71 14.44
C ASP A 182 23.49 8.14 14.08
N ARG A 183 24.31 8.26 13.05
CA ARG A 183 24.77 9.51 12.40
C ARG A 183 25.05 9.26 10.92
N ASP A 184 25.24 10.32 10.13
CA ASP A 184 25.49 10.19 8.68
C ASP A 184 26.79 9.40 8.41
N PRO A 185 26.73 8.19 7.81
CA PRO A 185 27.90 7.36 7.56
C PRO A 185 28.83 7.90 6.46
N THR A 186 28.36 8.87 5.66
CA THR A 186 29.19 9.56 4.65
C THR A 186 30.10 10.62 5.28
N VAL A 187 29.74 11.11 6.47
CA VAL A 187 30.48 12.11 7.24
C VAL A 187 31.27 11.46 8.38
N HIS A 188 30.70 10.43 9.00
CA HIS A 188 31.25 9.77 10.17
C HIS A 188 31.56 8.30 9.87
N ALA A 189 32.85 7.98 9.72
CA ALA A 189 33.30 6.62 9.41
C ALA A 189 33.00 5.59 10.51
N ASP A 190 32.77 6.05 11.74
CA ASP A 190 32.43 5.25 12.91
C ASP A 190 30.91 5.15 13.15
N ALA A 191 30.09 5.67 12.22
CA ALA A 191 28.64 5.55 12.27
C ALA A 191 28.21 4.07 12.35
N THR A 192 27.29 3.79 13.27
CA THR A 192 26.81 2.44 13.53
C THR A 192 25.40 2.28 13.00
N ARG A 193 25.17 1.24 12.21
CA ARG A 193 23.83 0.92 11.70
C ARG A 193 22.93 0.44 12.84
N ILE A 194 21.73 0.98 12.87
CA ILE A 194 20.68 0.56 13.80
C ILE A 194 19.99 -0.66 13.22
N GLU A 195 20.09 -1.81 13.89
CA GLU A 195 19.48 -3.06 13.38
C GLU A 195 17.96 -3.09 13.58
N ARG A 196 17.48 -2.51 14.69
CA ARG A 196 16.09 -2.57 15.10
C ARG A 196 15.63 -1.27 15.74
N VAL A 197 14.44 -0.82 15.38
CA VAL A 197 13.76 0.34 15.95
C VAL A 197 12.38 -0.09 16.43
N ASP A 198 12.20 -0.13 17.76
CA ASP A 198 10.90 -0.48 18.35
C ASP A 198 9.90 0.68 18.34
N ARG A 199 10.40 1.91 18.43
CA ARG A 199 9.59 3.14 18.42
C ARG A 199 10.32 4.26 17.68
N ILE A 200 9.61 4.92 16.78
CA ILE A 200 10.10 6.12 16.09
C ILE A 200 9.77 7.34 16.95
N ASP A 201 10.73 7.78 17.75
CA ASP A 201 10.63 9.01 18.54
C ASP A 201 11.50 10.13 17.96
N ARG A 202 11.58 11.26 18.68
CA ARG A 202 12.33 12.44 18.23
C ARG A 202 13.81 12.15 17.96
N GLN A 203 14.42 11.21 18.69
CA GLN A 203 15.82 10.84 18.48
C GLN A 203 15.99 10.08 17.17
N ILE A 204 15.14 9.09 16.91
CA ILE A 204 15.13 8.35 15.63
C ILE A 204 14.87 9.29 14.45
N VAL A 205 13.94 10.23 14.59
CA VAL A 205 13.64 11.22 13.54
C VAL A 205 14.86 12.10 13.26
N ALA A 206 15.58 12.54 14.30
CA ALA A 206 16.79 13.37 14.15
C ALA A 206 17.92 12.62 13.43
N MET A 207 18.04 11.30 13.60
CA MET A 207 19.02 10.46 12.87
C MET A 207 18.77 10.42 11.36
N GLY A 208 17.54 10.70 10.90
CA GLY A 208 17.21 10.81 9.48
C GLY A 208 17.69 12.10 8.82
N GLY A 209 18.36 12.98 9.57
CA GLY A 209 18.85 14.29 9.18
C GLY A 209 17.90 15.42 9.60
N SER A 210 18.45 16.45 10.24
CA SER A 210 17.85 17.79 10.29
C SER A 210 17.67 18.26 8.86
N GLY A 211 16.52 18.83 8.49
CA GLY A 211 16.14 19.23 7.12
C GLY A 211 17.00 20.31 6.44
N THR A 212 18.32 20.24 6.53
CA THR A 212 19.29 21.18 5.97
C THR A 212 20.52 20.45 5.42
N SER A 213 20.30 19.64 4.38
CA SER A 213 21.34 19.36 3.38
C SER A 213 20.82 19.86 2.03
N SER A 214 21.22 21.09 1.69
CA SER A 214 21.35 21.65 0.34
C SER A 214 20.43 21.08 -0.75
N GLY A 215 19.30 21.75 -1.00
CA GLY A 215 18.58 21.82 -2.28
C GLY A 215 18.43 20.53 -3.09
N MET A 216 17.33 19.79 -2.86
CA MET A 216 16.69 18.71 -3.69
C MET A 216 16.14 17.55 -2.84
N GLY A 217 16.22 17.60 -1.52
CA GLY A 217 15.88 16.50 -0.62
C GLY A 217 14.38 16.20 -0.48
N SER A 218 13.81 15.47 -1.42
CA SER A 218 12.56 14.71 -1.22
C SER A 218 12.83 13.19 -1.13
N GLY A 219 13.93 12.71 -1.71
CA GLY A 219 14.43 11.34 -1.53
C GLY A 219 15.51 11.30 -0.44
N GLY A 220 15.39 10.43 0.54
CA GLY A 220 16.39 10.33 1.61
C GLY A 220 15.97 9.43 2.77
N MET A 221 16.67 9.55 3.89
CA MET A 221 16.33 8.81 5.11
C MET A 221 15.05 9.34 5.76
N ALA A 222 14.81 10.65 5.74
CA ALA A 222 13.58 11.25 6.26
C ALA A 222 12.30 10.67 5.63
N SER A 223 12.25 10.47 4.30
CA SER A 223 11.09 9.84 3.64
C SER A 223 10.90 8.38 4.08
N LYS A 224 12.00 7.63 4.27
CA LYS A 224 11.94 6.25 4.76
C LYS A 224 11.46 6.16 6.20
N LEU A 225 11.85 7.10 7.07
CA LEU A 225 11.34 7.19 8.44
C LEU A 225 9.85 7.55 8.46
N GLU A 226 9.40 8.40 7.56
CA GLU A 226 7.99 8.72 7.42
C GLU A 226 7.17 7.51 6.94
N ALA A 227 7.68 6.78 5.94
CA ALA A 227 7.12 5.50 5.51
C ALA A 227 7.07 4.47 6.66
N ALA A 228 8.14 4.39 7.46
CA ALA A 228 8.21 3.53 8.63
C ALA A 228 7.15 3.90 9.66
N ARG A 229 6.92 5.19 9.91
CA ARG A 229 5.87 5.71 10.80
C ARG A 229 4.47 5.33 10.32
N ILE A 230 4.20 5.48 9.02
CA ILE A 230 2.91 5.10 8.40
C ILE A 230 2.69 3.58 8.54
N ALA A 231 3.68 2.77 8.14
CA ALA A 231 3.58 1.31 8.16
C ALA A 231 3.42 0.76 9.58
N THR A 232 4.28 1.17 10.51
CA THR A 232 4.24 0.71 11.91
C THR A 232 2.98 1.15 12.63
N GLY A 233 2.48 2.37 12.35
CA GLY A 233 1.20 2.86 12.87
C GLY A 233 -0.01 2.08 12.32
N ALA A 234 0.10 1.52 11.11
CA ALA A 234 -0.89 0.62 10.53
C ALA A 234 -0.76 -0.85 11.03
N GLY A 235 0.24 -1.15 11.87
CA GLY A 235 0.49 -2.48 12.39
C GLY A 235 1.34 -3.37 11.48
N ALA A 236 2.01 -2.79 10.47
CA ALA A 236 2.97 -3.49 9.62
C ALA A 236 4.40 -3.24 10.08
N ALA A 237 5.26 -4.26 10.08
CA ALA A 237 6.69 -4.04 10.22
C ALA A 237 7.23 -3.37 8.95
N LEU A 238 8.28 -2.57 9.07
CA LEU A 238 8.99 -2.02 7.91
C LEU A 238 10.48 -2.33 8.00
N ALA A 239 11.11 -2.70 6.89
CA ALA A 239 12.57 -2.82 6.82
C ALA A 239 13.15 -1.90 5.75
N ILE A 240 14.28 -1.27 6.07
CA ILE A 240 15.16 -0.63 5.10
C ILE A 240 16.30 -1.61 4.83
N VAL A 241 16.43 -2.05 3.59
CA VAL A 241 17.36 -3.12 3.20
C VAL A 241 18.12 -2.68 1.95
N SER A 242 19.41 -3.02 1.88
CA SER A 242 20.19 -2.79 0.67
C SER A 242 19.66 -3.63 -0.49
N GLY A 243 19.23 -2.96 -1.55
CA GLY A 243 18.87 -3.57 -2.82
C GLY A 243 20.02 -3.61 -3.83
N LYS A 244 21.25 -3.23 -3.46
CA LYS A 244 22.38 -3.16 -4.43
C LYS A 244 22.83 -4.52 -4.94
N HIS A 245 22.56 -5.58 -4.19
CA HIS A 245 22.98 -6.94 -4.50
C HIS A 245 21.87 -7.70 -5.23
N GLU A 246 22.26 -8.73 -5.98
CA GLU A 246 21.34 -9.72 -6.51
C GLU A 246 20.66 -10.48 -5.38
N ARG A 247 19.45 -11.00 -5.67
CA ARG A 247 18.65 -11.79 -4.71
C ARG A 247 18.51 -11.07 -3.34
N PRO A 248 18.11 -9.78 -3.29
CA PRO A 248 18.17 -8.98 -2.09
C PRO A 248 17.25 -9.49 -0.96
N LEU A 249 16.11 -10.12 -1.29
CA LEU A 249 15.18 -10.64 -0.28
C LEU A 249 15.67 -11.96 0.31
N ALA A 250 16.31 -12.82 -0.49
CA ALA A 250 16.95 -14.03 0.01
C ALA A 250 18.13 -13.67 0.92
N ARG A 251 18.98 -12.73 0.48
CA ARG A 251 20.10 -12.23 1.29
C ARG A 251 19.65 -11.69 2.63
N PHE A 252 18.57 -10.88 2.65
CA PHE A 252 18.01 -10.36 3.90
C PHE A 252 17.41 -11.48 4.79
N ALA A 253 16.83 -12.52 4.20
CA ALA A 253 16.29 -13.64 4.95
C ALA A 253 17.38 -14.44 5.69
N THR A 254 18.58 -14.57 5.11
CA THR A 254 19.69 -15.37 5.66
C THR A 254 20.67 -14.58 6.52
N GLY A 255 20.25 -13.45 7.12
CA GLY A 255 21.09 -12.62 8.00
C GLY A 255 21.73 -11.41 7.33
N GLY A 256 21.21 -11.00 6.16
CA GLY A 256 21.63 -9.76 5.50
C GLY A 256 21.34 -8.49 6.30
N CYS A 257 22.14 -7.47 6.03
CA CYS A 257 22.09 -6.16 6.68
C CYS A 257 20.79 -5.38 6.37
N GLY A 258 20.23 -4.76 7.40
CA GLY A 258 19.05 -3.89 7.30
C GLY A 258 18.72 -3.23 8.65
N THR A 259 17.78 -2.30 8.61
CA THR A 259 17.10 -1.77 9.81
C THR A 259 15.66 -2.22 9.82
N VAL A 260 15.19 -2.83 10.90
CA VAL A 260 13.81 -3.29 11.07
C VAL A 260 13.06 -2.40 12.06
N PHE A 261 12.01 -1.75 11.58
CA PHE A 261 11.03 -1.00 12.37
C PHE A 261 9.87 -1.93 12.72
N THR A 262 9.57 -2.06 14.00
CA THR A 262 8.57 -3.05 14.43
C THR A 262 7.17 -2.49 14.40
N ALA A 263 6.22 -3.32 13.99
CA ALA A 263 4.80 -2.99 14.09
C ALA A 263 4.44 -2.56 15.50
N ALA A 264 3.68 -1.47 15.63
CA ALA A 264 3.15 -1.09 16.94
C ALA A 264 2.23 -2.22 17.45
N MET A 265 2.42 -2.61 18.71
CA MET A 265 1.58 -3.59 19.42
C MET A 265 0.16 -3.02 19.62
N LYS A 266 -0.66 -2.99 18.56
CA LYS A 266 -2.13 -3.00 18.55
C LYS A 266 -2.66 -2.69 17.13
N PRO A 267 -3.42 -3.59 16.48
CA PRO A 267 -4.24 -3.27 15.32
C PRO A 267 -5.51 -2.47 15.70
N ARG A 268 -5.41 -1.62 16.74
CA ARG A 268 -6.54 -0.79 17.22
C ARG A 268 -6.64 0.53 16.47
N ALA A 269 -5.59 1.06 15.85
CA ALA A 269 -5.61 2.42 15.29
C ALA A 269 -6.69 2.63 14.20
N ARG A 270 -6.89 1.65 13.29
CA ARG A 270 -7.89 1.78 12.21
C ARG A 270 -9.32 1.54 12.70
N LYS A 271 -9.56 0.52 13.53
CA LYS A 271 -10.86 0.36 14.21
C LYS A 271 -11.16 1.53 15.15
N SER A 272 -10.14 2.15 15.75
CA SER A 272 -10.25 3.35 16.58
C SER A 272 -10.45 4.62 15.77
N TRP A 273 -10.04 4.69 14.50
CA TRP A 273 -10.41 5.78 13.59
C TRP A 273 -11.88 5.66 13.18
N ILE A 274 -12.34 4.45 12.86
CA ILE A 274 -13.75 4.13 12.55
C ILE A 274 -14.65 4.31 13.79
N ALA A 275 -14.16 3.97 14.99
CA ALA A 275 -14.85 4.14 16.26
C ALA A 275 -14.69 5.53 16.91
N GLY A 276 -13.73 6.34 16.44
CA GLY A 276 -13.45 7.70 16.94
C GLY A 276 -14.51 8.73 16.51
N ARG A 277 -14.30 10.01 16.88
CA ARG A 277 -15.23 11.17 16.75
C ARG A 277 -15.63 11.57 15.30
N LEU A 278 -15.88 10.61 14.43
CA LEU A 278 -16.50 10.85 13.13
C LEU A 278 -18.02 10.96 13.32
N THR A 279 -18.62 11.96 12.69
CA THR A 279 -20.07 12.11 12.66
C THR A 279 -20.68 10.94 11.88
N VAL A 280 -21.46 10.12 12.58
CA VAL A 280 -22.28 9.08 11.96
C VAL A 280 -23.28 9.75 11.02
N ARG A 281 -23.30 9.35 9.75
CA ARG A 281 -24.16 9.93 8.70
C ARG A 281 -25.47 9.15 8.49
N GLY A 282 -25.53 7.92 8.97
CA GLY A 282 -26.71 7.07 8.89
C GLY A 282 -26.52 5.73 9.58
N GLN A 283 -27.52 4.87 9.41
CA GLN A 283 -27.64 3.62 10.12
C GLN A 283 -28.19 2.52 9.21
N ILE A 284 -27.72 1.29 9.40
CA ILE A 284 -28.29 0.08 8.80
C ILE A 284 -28.70 -0.88 9.92
N ALA A 285 -29.97 -1.23 9.97
CA ALA A 285 -30.45 -2.27 10.88
C ALA A 285 -30.25 -3.65 10.25
N VAL A 286 -29.99 -4.65 11.10
CA VAL A 286 -29.70 -6.02 10.65
C VAL A 286 -30.51 -7.05 11.41
N ASP A 287 -30.72 -8.20 10.78
CA ASP A 287 -31.33 -9.35 11.45
C ASP A 287 -30.35 -10.05 12.42
N ALA A 288 -30.87 -11.01 13.20
CA ALA A 288 -30.06 -11.74 14.17
C ALA A 288 -28.95 -12.58 13.52
N GLY A 289 -29.17 -13.12 12.31
CA GLY A 289 -28.17 -13.90 11.58
C GLY A 289 -27.00 -13.04 11.13
N ALA A 290 -27.29 -11.86 10.61
CA ALA A 290 -26.30 -10.85 10.28
C ALA A 290 -25.54 -10.37 11.52
N ALA A 291 -26.23 -10.03 12.62
CA ALA A 291 -25.58 -9.63 13.87
C ALA A 291 -24.56 -10.70 14.35
N ASN A 292 -24.95 -11.98 14.33
CA ASN A 292 -24.05 -13.09 14.65
C ASN A 292 -22.88 -13.22 13.67
N ALA A 293 -23.11 -13.04 12.37
CA ALA A 293 -22.05 -13.07 11.37
C ALA A 293 -21.03 -11.93 11.58
N LEU A 294 -21.49 -10.73 11.94
CA LEU A 294 -20.62 -9.58 12.24
C LEU A 294 -19.78 -9.84 13.49
N ALA A 295 -20.36 -10.43 14.54
CA ALA A 295 -19.63 -10.85 15.73
C ALA A 295 -18.52 -11.88 15.40
N GLY A 296 -18.77 -12.75 14.40
CA GLY A 296 -17.77 -13.66 13.82
C GLY A 296 -16.76 -13.02 12.85
N GLY A 297 -16.76 -11.70 12.70
CA GLY A 297 -15.83 -10.96 11.83
C GLY A 297 -16.14 -11.06 10.34
N LYS A 298 -17.38 -11.34 9.95
CA LYS A 298 -17.83 -11.32 8.54
C LYS A 298 -18.26 -9.92 8.12
N SER A 299 -18.38 -9.71 6.80
CA SER A 299 -18.89 -8.46 6.23
C SER A 299 -20.42 -8.40 6.36
N LEU A 300 -20.99 -7.19 6.36
CA LEU A 300 -22.42 -6.99 6.27
C LEU A 300 -22.88 -7.16 4.82
N LEU A 301 -23.66 -8.20 4.54
CA LEU A 301 -24.27 -8.42 3.23
C LEU A 301 -25.68 -7.84 3.16
N ALA A 302 -26.11 -7.49 1.95
CA ALA A 302 -27.44 -6.93 1.70
C ALA A 302 -28.58 -7.83 2.20
N ALA A 303 -28.43 -9.15 2.06
CA ALA A 303 -29.43 -10.14 2.48
C ALA A 303 -29.76 -10.11 3.98
N GLY A 304 -28.81 -9.70 4.83
CA GLY A 304 -28.99 -9.65 6.28
C GLY A 304 -29.31 -8.25 6.83
N ALA A 305 -29.38 -7.24 5.96
CA ALA A 305 -29.85 -5.91 6.32
C ALA A 305 -31.38 -5.86 6.25
N THR A 306 -31.99 -5.12 7.17
CA THR A 306 -33.45 -4.99 7.29
C THR A 306 -33.95 -3.59 6.96
N THR A 307 -33.26 -2.54 7.41
CA THR A 307 -33.62 -1.14 7.10
C THR A 307 -32.39 -0.25 6.95
N VAL A 308 -32.56 0.87 6.24
CA VAL A 308 -31.56 1.93 6.08
C VAL A 308 -32.16 3.25 6.54
N ALA A 309 -31.44 3.98 7.38
CA ALA A 309 -31.86 5.28 7.89
C ALA A 309 -30.75 6.32 7.74
N GLY A 310 -31.15 7.59 7.57
CA GLY A 310 -30.24 8.70 7.31
C GLY A 310 -29.84 8.84 5.84
N ARG A 311 -29.07 9.89 5.53
CA ARG A 311 -28.57 10.18 4.19
C ARG A 311 -27.05 10.13 4.21
N PHE A 312 -26.50 9.19 3.48
CA PHE A 312 -25.07 8.96 3.42
C PHE A 312 -24.66 8.56 2.01
N ALA A 313 -23.43 8.87 1.67
CA ALA A 313 -22.79 8.40 0.47
C ALA A 313 -21.84 7.26 0.80
N ARG A 314 -21.38 6.57 -0.24
CA ARG A 314 -20.31 5.61 -0.15
C ARG A 314 -19.09 6.24 0.49
N GLY A 315 -18.47 5.47 1.37
CA GLY A 315 -17.36 5.92 2.18
C GLY A 315 -17.79 6.86 3.30
N ASP A 316 -19.07 7.06 3.62
CA ASP A 316 -19.45 7.70 4.89
C ASP A 316 -19.47 6.69 6.04
N LEU A 317 -19.33 7.20 7.27
CA LEU A 317 -19.39 6.36 8.47
C LEU A 317 -20.85 6.14 8.83
N ILE A 318 -21.24 4.88 8.96
CA ILE A 318 -22.58 4.46 9.36
C ILE A 318 -22.52 3.55 10.59
N GLU A 319 -23.58 3.58 11.38
CA GLU A 319 -23.81 2.63 12.46
C GLU A 319 -24.57 1.40 11.97
N ILE A 320 -24.21 0.24 12.51
CA ILE A 320 -24.93 -0.99 12.30
C ILE A 320 -25.62 -1.32 13.62
N VAL A 321 -26.95 -1.45 13.57
CA VAL A 321 -27.79 -1.74 14.75
C VAL A 321 -28.46 -3.08 14.64
N ASP A 322 -28.64 -3.73 15.78
CA ASP A 322 -29.45 -4.94 15.87
C ASP A 322 -30.96 -4.65 15.83
N HIS A 323 -31.76 -5.71 15.91
CA HIS A 323 -33.22 -5.66 15.97
C HIS A 323 -33.80 -4.87 17.15
N GLN A 324 -33.00 -4.58 18.19
CA GLN A 324 -33.39 -3.79 19.36
C GLN A 324 -32.97 -2.31 19.21
N GLY A 325 -32.32 -1.96 18.10
CA GLY A 325 -31.79 -0.61 17.86
C GLY A 325 -30.46 -0.35 18.57
N GLN A 326 -29.85 -1.36 19.18
CA GLN A 326 -28.55 -1.23 19.83
C GLN A 326 -27.44 -1.20 18.78
N ALA A 327 -26.57 -0.20 18.84
CA ALA A 327 -25.40 -0.12 17.98
C ALA A 327 -24.42 -1.25 18.35
N ILE A 328 -24.16 -2.13 17.38
CA ILE A 328 -23.28 -3.30 17.51
C ILE A 328 -21.97 -3.13 16.73
N ALA A 329 -21.96 -2.26 15.72
CA ALA A 329 -20.77 -1.95 14.94
C ALA A 329 -20.85 -0.58 14.27
N ARG A 330 -19.69 -0.09 13.83
CA ARG A 330 -19.53 1.07 12.94
C ARG A 330 -18.70 0.69 11.74
N GLY A 331 -19.04 1.19 10.56
CA GLY A 331 -18.28 0.89 9.36
C GLY A 331 -18.49 1.86 8.22
N LEU A 332 -17.69 1.70 7.17
CA LEU A 332 -17.76 2.56 5.99
C LEU A 332 -18.76 1.95 5.00
N ALA A 333 -19.73 2.75 4.55
CA ALA A 333 -20.72 2.30 3.59
C ALA A 333 -20.06 2.01 2.22
N GLU A 334 -20.40 0.89 1.59
CA GLU A 334 -19.97 0.56 0.22
C GLU A 334 -20.96 1.06 -0.85
N TYR A 335 -22.13 1.54 -0.43
CA TYR A 335 -23.17 2.10 -1.28
C TYR A 335 -23.66 3.44 -0.71
N ASP A 336 -24.23 4.27 -1.58
CA ASP A 336 -25.02 5.43 -1.15
C ASP A 336 -26.33 4.95 -0.52
N SER A 337 -26.96 5.76 0.33
CA SER A 337 -28.16 5.37 1.08
C SER A 337 -29.33 4.96 0.18
N GLU A 338 -29.45 5.59 -1.00
CA GLU A 338 -30.50 5.30 -1.99
C GLU A 338 -30.34 3.90 -2.58
N ASP A 339 -29.13 3.55 -3.01
CA ASP A 339 -28.83 2.21 -3.53
C ASP A 339 -28.87 1.15 -2.44
N ALA A 340 -28.36 1.45 -1.24
CA ALA A 340 -28.45 0.56 -0.09
C ALA A 340 -29.91 0.22 0.22
N ALA A 341 -30.80 1.22 0.27
CA ALA A 341 -32.23 1.02 0.53
C ALA A 341 -32.92 0.12 -0.51
N ARG A 342 -32.52 0.19 -1.79
CA ARG A 342 -33.07 -0.64 -2.87
C ARG A 342 -32.69 -2.12 -2.75
N ILE A 343 -31.56 -2.43 -2.14
CA ILE A 343 -30.96 -3.78 -2.15
C ILE A 343 -31.01 -4.48 -0.78
N VAL A 344 -31.45 -3.79 0.26
CA VAL A 344 -31.69 -4.36 1.60
C VAL A 344 -32.61 -5.58 1.53
N GLY A 345 -32.23 -6.64 2.23
CA GLY A 345 -32.91 -7.93 2.22
C GLY A 345 -32.77 -8.72 0.92
N LYS A 346 -31.99 -8.25 -0.06
CA LYS A 346 -31.83 -8.93 -1.36
C LYS A 346 -30.61 -9.83 -1.38
N ARG A 347 -30.76 -10.95 -2.09
CA ARG A 347 -29.65 -11.86 -2.41
C ARG A 347 -28.76 -11.24 -3.48
N ARG A 348 -27.48 -11.62 -3.47
CA ARG A 348 -26.43 -11.02 -4.33
C ARG A 348 -26.75 -11.08 -5.82
N ASP A 349 -27.37 -12.15 -6.27
CA ASP A 349 -27.79 -12.42 -7.65
C ASP A 349 -28.89 -11.46 -8.15
N ALA A 350 -29.70 -10.88 -7.25
CA ALA A 350 -30.72 -9.90 -7.62
C ALA A 350 -30.20 -8.46 -7.67
N ILE A 351 -29.03 -8.16 -7.08
CA ILE A 351 -28.58 -6.79 -6.87
C ILE A 351 -28.27 -6.08 -8.20
N GLU A 352 -27.63 -6.76 -9.14
CA GLU A 352 -27.26 -6.18 -10.44
C GLU A 352 -28.48 -5.69 -11.22
N ALA A 353 -29.53 -6.51 -11.27
CA ALA A 353 -30.79 -6.17 -11.94
C ALA A 353 -31.50 -4.99 -11.24
N ILE A 354 -31.40 -4.89 -9.92
CA ILE A 354 -32.00 -3.80 -9.15
C ILE A 354 -31.25 -2.49 -9.39
N LEU A 355 -29.92 -2.50 -9.37
CA LEU A 355 -29.09 -1.29 -9.43
C LEU A 355 -28.78 -0.84 -10.85
N GLY A 356 -28.79 -1.76 -11.83
CA GLY A 356 -28.37 -1.51 -13.20
C GLY A 356 -26.84 -1.52 -13.39
N TYR A 357 -26.08 -1.97 -12.38
CA TYR A 357 -24.62 -2.07 -12.45
C TYR A 357 -24.09 -3.20 -11.55
N ALA A 358 -22.86 -3.63 -11.82
CA ALA A 358 -22.22 -4.75 -11.14
C ALA A 358 -22.14 -4.55 -9.61
N PRO A 359 -22.64 -5.48 -8.79
CA PRO A 359 -22.74 -5.32 -7.35
C PRO A 359 -21.37 -5.42 -6.65
N ARG A 360 -21.18 -4.59 -5.63
CA ARG A 360 -20.09 -4.74 -4.65
C ARG A 360 -20.34 -5.95 -3.75
N THR A 361 -19.26 -6.45 -3.15
CA THR A 361 -19.26 -7.69 -2.37
C THR A 361 -20.06 -7.62 -1.07
N ALA A 362 -20.24 -6.43 -0.48
CA ALA A 362 -20.90 -6.21 0.80
C ALA A 362 -21.50 -4.79 0.89
N LEU A 363 -22.45 -4.57 1.80
CA LEU A 363 -22.91 -3.23 2.21
C LEU A 363 -21.86 -2.52 3.07
N VAL A 364 -21.19 -3.29 3.95
CA VAL A 364 -20.03 -2.86 4.74
C VAL A 364 -19.03 -4.00 4.78
N HIS A 365 -17.81 -3.77 4.30
CA HIS A 365 -16.76 -4.80 4.32
C HIS A 365 -16.20 -4.99 5.74
N ARG A 366 -15.88 -6.23 6.14
CA ARG A 366 -15.34 -6.54 7.48
C ARG A 366 -14.07 -5.76 7.84
N ASP A 367 -13.24 -5.50 6.84
CA ASP A 367 -11.96 -4.79 7.03
C ASP A 367 -12.19 -3.27 7.17
N HIS A 368 -13.40 -2.81 6.86
CA HIS A 368 -13.89 -1.43 6.96
C HIS A 368 -14.91 -1.28 8.10
N MET A 369 -14.85 -2.15 9.10
CA MET A 369 -15.79 -2.23 10.21
C MET A 369 -15.09 -2.41 11.56
N ALA A 370 -15.65 -1.78 12.60
CA ALA A 370 -15.29 -1.95 14.00
C ALA A 370 -16.53 -2.36 14.80
N LEU A 371 -16.43 -3.45 15.57
CA LEU A 371 -17.45 -3.83 16.56
C LEU A 371 -17.38 -2.87 17.76
N LEU A 372 -18.51 -2.62 18.41
CA LEU A 372 -18.65 -1.72 19.56
C LEU A 372 -18.55 -2.46 20.90
#